data_AF-A0AA35W760-F1
#
_entry.id   AF-A0AA35W760-F1
#
_cell.length_a   1.000
_cell.length_b   1.000
_cell.length_c   1.000
_cell.angle_alpha   90.00
_cell.angle_beta   90.00
_cell.angle_gamma   90.00
#
_symmetry.space_group_name_H-M   'P 1'
#
loop_
_entity.id
_entity.type
_entity.pdbx_description
1 polymer ?
#
loop_
_entity_poly.entity_id
_entity_poly.type
_entity_poly.pdbx_seq_one_letter_code
_entity_poly.pdbx_strand_id
1 'polypeptide(L)'
;MEEGFGRSVVLPDSHKHDSVLCVELADVDWDGQQEIILGTFGKDILVYKLSMKEGDVMVADLVWQHSLAHRIHCMWYGDLTHDGLSELAVVSTGGIHILQHNMEQARRLVIERLVHSLDQEEGDRLEPNDDNTCS
;
A
#
# COMPACT_ATOMS: atom_id res chain seq x y z
N MET A 1 12.60 15.68 25.73
CA MET A 1 12.55 14.86 24.51
C MET A 1 12.72 13.41 24.94
N GLU A 2 11.73 12.88 25.63
CA GLU A 2 11.68 11.48 26.06
C GLU A 2 10.25 11.02 25.75
N GLU A 3 10.08 9.80 25.25
CA GLU A 3 8.83 9.22 24.67
C GLU A 3 8.75 9.11 23.13
N GLY A 4 9.88 8.95 22.42
CA GLY A 4 9.86 8.53 21.01
C GLY A 4 9.66 7.03 20.76
N PHE A 5 9.79 6.19 21.79
CA PHE A 5 9.84 4.72 21.66
C PHE A 5 8.73 3.96 22.41
N GLY A 6 7.72 4.65 22.96
CA GLY A 6 6.67 4.03 23.77
C GLY A 6 5.70 3.13 23.01
N ARG A 7 5.64 3.25 21.68
CA ARG A 7 4.74 2.49 20.79
C ARG A 7 5.56 1.70 19.76
N SER A 8 6.29 0.69 20.21
CA SER A 8 6.90 -0.29 19.31
C SER A 8 5.89 -1.40 19.00
N VAL A 9 5.67 -1.69 17.72
CA VAL A 9 4.87 -2.83 17.29
C VAL A 9 5.79 -3.87 16.70
N VAL A 10 5.66 -5.11 17.19
CA VAL A 10 6.38 -6.24 16.63
C VAL A 10 5.62 -6.74 15.41
N LEU A 11 6.29 -6.76 14.27
CA LEU A 11 5.73 -7.35 13.05
C LEU A 11 5.60 -8.87 13.26
N PRO A 12 4.39 -9.44 13.20
CA PRO A 12 4.21 -10.87 13.42
C PRO A 12 4.97 -11.66 12.35
N ASP A 13 5.50 -12.81 12.74
CA ASP A 13 6.26 -13.71 11.88
C ASP A 13 7.56 -13.15 11.27
N SER A 14 7.88 -11.86 11.44
CA SER A 14 9.16 -11.29 11.01
C SER A 14 10.38 -12.04 11.55
N HIS A 15 10.29 -12.54 12.78
CA HIS A 15 11.31 -13.37 13.45
C HIS A 15 11.49 -14.78 12.85
N LYS A 16 10.54 -15.25 12.03
CA LYS A 16 10.64 -16.53 11.29
C LYS A 16 11.42 -16.36 9.99
N HIS A 17 11.55 -15.12 9.52
CA HIS A 17 12.31 -14.80 8.32
C HIS A 17 13.72 -14.35 8.68
N ASP A 18 14.62 -14.45 7.71
CA ASP A 18 16.01 -14.03 7.86
C ASP A 18 16.10 -12.49 7.99
N SER A 19 17.31 -11.98 8.20
CA SER A 19 17.61 -10.56 8.37
C SER A 19 16.93 -9.68 7.31
N VAL A 20 16.25 -8.63 7.76
CA VAL A 20 15.67 -7.59 6.89
C VAL A 20 16.81 -6.76 6.30
N LEU A 21 16.83 -6.62 4.97
CA LEU A 21 17.87 -5.89 4.24
C LEU A 21 17.37 -4.53 3.74
N CYS A 22 16.11 -4.46 3.35
CA CYS A 22 15.51 -3.25 2.80
C CYS A 22 14.04 -3.15 3.20
N VAL A 23 13.55 -1.91 3.25
CA VAL A 23 12.16 -1.56 3.55
C VAL A 23 11.69 -0.51 2.53
N GLU A 24 10.44 -0.62 2.11
CA GLU A 24 9.75 0.37 1.27
C GLU A 24 8.36 0.63 1.87
N LEU A 25 7.88 1.87 1.75
CA LEU A 25 6.53 2.27 2.16
C LEU A 25 5.71 2.61 0.93
N ALA A 26 4.62 1.88 0.72
CA ALA A 26 3.80 2.04 -0.46
C ALA A 26 2.35 1.64 -0.18
N ASP A 27 1.42 2.33 -0.83
CA ASP A 27 0.02 1.90 -0.91
C ASP A 27 -0.09 0.89 -2.06
N VAL A 28 -0.10 -0.40 -1.71
CA VAL A 28 -0.05 -1.55 -2.62
C VAL A 28 -1.45 -2.02 -2.99
N ASP A 29 -2.44 -1.87 -2.10
CA ASP A 29 -3.84 -2.21 -2.38
C ASP A 29 -4.69 -1.02 -2.84
N TRP A 30 -4.08 0.17 -2.92
CA TRP A 30 -4.67 1.45 -3.28
C TRP A 30 -5.81 1.86 -2.35
N ASP A 31 -5.82 1.48 -1.08
CA ASP A 31 -6.85 1.91 -0.14
C ASP A 31 -6.56 3.28 0.52
N GLY A 32 -5.43 3.90 0.18
CA GLY A 32 -4.98 5.18 0.71
C GLY A 32 -4.14 5.07 2.00
N GLN A 33 -3.89 3.86 2.50
CA GLN A 33 -2.98 3.60 3.61
C GLN A 33 -1.67 3.04 3.07
N GLN A 34 -0.55 3.40 3.70
CA GLN A 34 0.75 2.85 3.30
C GLN A 34 1.02 1.52 4.02
N GLU A 35 1.31 0.49 3.25
CA GLU A 35 1.86 -0.77 3.74
C GLU A 35 3.39 -0.70 3.88
N ILE A 36 3.90 -1.51 4.80
CA ILE A 36 5.34 -1.73 4.99
C ILE A 36 5.75 -2.95 4.18
N ILE A 37 6.60 -2.76 3.17
CA ILE A 37 7.18 -3.82 2.36
C ILE A 37 8.60 -4.10 2.87
N LEU A 38 8.88 -5.33 3.24
CA LEU A 38 10.20 -5.77 3.71
C LEU A 38 10.82 -6.76 2.73
N GLY A 39 12.09 -6.55 2.41
CA GLY A 39 12.91 -7.50 1.68
C GLY A 39 13.89 -8.19 2.63
N THR A 40 13.86 -9.51 2.68
CA THR A 40 14.70 -10.31 3.58
C THR A 40 15.88 -10.95 2.83
N PHE A 41 16.97 -11.21 3.55
CA PHE A 41 18.09 -12.00 3.01
C PHE A 41 17.63 -13.42 2.63
N GLY A 42 16.61 -13.93 3.32
CA GLY A 42 15.94 -15.21 3.08
C GLY A 42 15.16 -15.29 1.77
N LYS A 43 15.23 -14.24 0.93
CA LYS A 43 14.59 -14.14 -0.40
C LYS A 43 13.08 -13.91 -0.35
N ASP A 44 12.53 -13.64 0.83
CA ASP A 44 11.12 -13.33 0.99
C ASP A 44 10.89 -11.81 0.97
N ILE A 45 9.83 -11.42 0.25
CA ILE A 45 9.18 -10.13 0.34
C ILE A 45 7.98 -10.31 1.27
N LEU A 46 7.86 -9.46 2.29
CA LEU A 46 6.77 -9.46 3.26
C LEU A 46 6.08 -8.11 3.22
N VAL A 47 4.76 -8.09 3.11
CA VAL A 47 3.97 -6.85 3.12
C VAL A 47 3.07 -6.85 4.33
N TYR A 48 3.22 -5.83 5.17
CA TYR A 48 2.47 -5.64 6.40
C TYR A 48 1.56 -4.42 6.28
N LYS A 49 0.29 -4.60 6.66
CA LYS A 49 -0.67 -3.51 6.81
C LYS A 49 -0.77 -3.15 8.29
N LEU A 50 -0.66 -1.87 8.60
CA LEU A 50 -0.80 -1.38 9.98
C LEU A 50 -2.24 -0.99 10.23
N SER A 51 -2.84 -1.54 11.29
CA SER A 51 -4.19 -1.20 11.73
C SER A 51 -4.21 -0.82 13.20
N MET A 52 -5.12 0.08 13.58
CA MET A 52 -5.38 0.41 14.98
C MET A 52 -6.52 -0.45 15.48
N LYS A 53 -6.29 -1.24 16.54
CA LYS A 53 -7.35 -1.98 17.24
C LYS A 53 -7.94 -1.16 18.38
N GLU A 54 -9.10 -1.58 18.86
CA GLU A 54 -9.74 -1.03 20.06
C GLU A 54 -8.74 -0.92 21.22
N GLY A 55 -8.74 0.23 21.89
CA GLY A 55 -7.76 0.51 22.95
C GLY A 55 -6.44 1.10 22.45
N ASP A 56 -6.41 1.65 21.23
CA ASP A 56 -5.28 2.46 20.75
C ASP A 56 -3.99 1.62 20.58
N VAL A 57 -4.16 0.32 20.31
CA VAL A 57 -3.06 -0.61 20.08
C VAL A 57 -2.83 -0.73 18.57
N MET A 58 -1.64 -0.36 18.12
CA MET A 58 -1.24 -0.57 16.73
C MET A 58 -0.86 -2.04 16.52
N VAL A 59 -1.41 -2.65 15.49
CA VAL A 59 -1.18 -4.04 15.11
C VAL A 59 -0.72 -4.07 13.66
N ALA A 60 0.25 -4.92 13.37
CA ALA A 60 0.70 -5.18 12.01
C ALA A 60 0.18 -6.55 11.59
N ASP A 61 -0.48 -6.63 10.44
CA ASP A 61 -0.97 -7.88 9.87
C ASP A 61 -0.21 -8.17 8.57
N LEU A 62 0.31 -9.39 8.42
CA LEU A 62 0.97 -9.82 7.18
C LEU A 62 -0.11 -10.06 6.11
N VAL A 63 -0.19 -9.17 5.12
CA VAL A 63 -1.21 -9.22 4.07
C VAL A 63 -0.74 -9.96 2.83
N TRP A 64 0.56 -9.95 2.56
CA TRP A 64 1.13 -10.64 1.40
C TRP A 64 2.57 -11.09 1.65
N GLN A 65 2.91 -12.24 1.07
CA GLN A 65 4.27 -12.79 1.11
C GLN A 65 4.61 -13.37 -0.27
N HIS A 66 5.84 -13.15 -0.70
CA HIS A 66 6.36 -13.74 -1.94
C HIS A 66 7.83 -14.09 -1.83
N SER A 67 8.17 -15.33 -2.18
CA SER A 67 9.54 -15.84 -2.15
C SER A 67 10.16 -15.78 -3.55
N LEU A 68 11.32 -15.15 -3.64
CA LEU A 68 12.15 -15.12 -4.85
C LEU A 68 13.17 -16.27 -4.87
N ALA A 69 13.72 -16.54 -6.05
CA ALA A 69 14.77 -17.55 -6.22
C ALA A 69 16.12 -17.10 -5.63
N HIS A 70 16.34 -15.78 -5.55
CA HIS A 70 17.61 -15.13 -5.24
C HIS A 70 17.47 -14.09 -4.12
N ARG A 71 18.60 -13.77 -3.47
CA ARG A 71 18.65 -12.84 -2.33
C ARG A 71 18.28 -11.43 -2.79
N ILE A 72 17.45 -10.75 -2.02
CA ILE A 72 17.02 -9.37 -2.28
C ILE A 72 18.14 -8.41 -1.83
N HIS A 73 18.38 -7.36 -2.61
CA HIS A 73 19.37 -6.32 -2.29
C HIS A 73 18.72 -4.98 -2.04
N CYS A 74 17.80 -4.58 -2.92
CA CYS A 74 17.01 -3.38 -2.77
C CYS A 74 15.66 -3.54 -3.45
N MET A 75 14.74 -2.67 -3.06
CA MET A 75 13.40 -2.56 -3.61
C MET A 75 13.12 -1.10 -3.93
N TRP A 76 12.22 -0.86 -4.87
CA TRP A 76 11.71 0.46 -5.19
C TRP A 76 10.28 0.32 -5.69
N TYR A 77 9.41 1.24 -5.28
CA TYR A 77 8.02 1.26 -5.71
C TYR A 77 7.71 2.53 -6.50
N GLY A 78 7.19 2.35 -7.72
CA GLY A 78 6.75 3.48 -8.54
C GLY A 78 6.39 3.07 -9.97
N ASP A 79 5.87 4.02 -10.73
CA ASP A 79 5.37 3.81 -12.09
C ASP A 79 6.53 3.64 -13.09
N LEU A 80 6.82 2.39 -13.44
CA LEU A 80 7.85 2.00 -14.40
C LEU A 80 7.31 1.87 -15.82
N THR A 81 6.03 1.52 -15.96
CA THR A 81 5.41 1.29 -17.27
C THR A 81 4.76 2.54 -17.86
N HIS A 82 4.68 3.63 -17.09
CA HIS A 82 4.03 4.87 -17.44
C HIS A 82 2.55 4.70 -17.78
N ASP A 83 1.88 3.72 -17.16
CA ASP A 83 0.44 3.50 -17.28
C ASP A 83 -0.36 4.13 -16.12
N GLY A 84 0.33 4.73 -15.14
CA GLY A 84 -0.24 5.35 -13.96
C GLY A 84 -0.42 4.40 -12.78
N LEU A 85 -0.12 3.10 -12.93
CA LEU A 85 -0.04 2.14 -11.83
C LEU A 85 1.42 1.98 -11.42
N SER A 86 1.68 2.05 -10.12
CA SER A 86 3.04 1.80 -9.62
C SER A 86 3.35 0.31 -9.61
N GLU A 87 4.60 -0.05 -9.90
CA GLU A 87 5.12 -1.40 -9.80
C GLU A 87 6.17 -1.52 -8.69
N LEU A 88 6.29 -2.72 -8.12
CA LEU A 88 7.37 -3.03 -7.20
C LEU A 88 8.56 -3.63 -7.96
N ALA A 89 9.64 -2.85 -8.07
CA ALA A 89 10.92 -3.30 -8.61
C ALA A 89 11.77 -3.90 -7.50
N VAL A 90 12.22 -5.13 -7.69
CA VAL A 90 13.05 -5.86 -6.72
C VAL A 90 14.35 -6.27 -7.38
N VAL A 91 15.46 -5.75 -6.86
CA VAL A 91 16.79 -6.11 -7.33
C VAL A 91 17.31 -7.26 -6.48
N SER A 92 17.64 -8.36 -7.14
CA SER A 92 18.21 -9.55 -6.52
C SER A 92 19.59 -9.88 -7.10
N THR A 93 20.32 -10.81 -6.49
CA THR A 93 21.58 -11.33 -7.07
C THR A 93 21.39 -11.98 -8.44
N GLY A 94 20.17 -12.42 -8.78
CA GLY A 94 19.86 -13.07 -10.06
C GLY A 94 19.38 -12.12 -11.15
N GLY A 95 19.14 -10.85 -10.83
CA GLY A 95 18.57 -9.87 -11.75
C GLY A 95 17.47 -9.02 -11.10
N ILE A 96 16.75 -8.31 -11.95
CA ILE A 96 15.66 -7.40 -11.54
C ILE A 96 14.33 -8.10 -11.80
N HIS A 97 13.48 -8.13 -10.78
CA HIS A 97 12.11 -8.61 -10.85
C HIS A 97 11.16 -7.41 -10.79
N ILE A 98 10.21 -7.32 -11.71
CA ILE A 98 9.16 -6.29 -11.72
C ILE A 98 7.86 -7.00 -11.36
N LEU A 99 7.28 -6.64 -10.22
CA LEU A 99 6.03 -7.17 -9.72
C LEU A 99 4.92 -6.15 -10.02
N GLN A 100 3.99 -6.55 -10.89
CA GLN A 100 2.82 -5.76 -11.23
C GLN A 100 1.62 -6.16 -10.38
N HIS A 101 0.76 -5.20 -10.09
CA HIS A 101 -0.51 -5.44 -9.44
C HIS A 101 -1.44 -6.27 -10.33
N ASN A 102 -2.43 -6.90 -9.70
CA ASN A 102 -3.44 -7.63 -10.45
C ASN A 102 -4.32 -6.64 -11.24
N MET A 103 -4.16 -6.63 -12.56
CA MET A 103 -4.87 -5.72 -13.46
C MET A 103 -6.40 -5.82 -13.37
N GLU A 104 -6.95 -7.00 -13.01
CA GLU A 104 -8.40 -7.14 -12.85
C GLU A 104 -8.90 -6.44 -11.58
N GLN A 105 -8.11 -6.50 -10.51
CA GLN A 105 -8.41 -5.76 -9.27
C GLN A 105 -8.27 -4.26 -9.50
N ALA A 106 -7.20 -3.82 -10.18
CA ALA A 106 -6.98 -2.43 -10.55
C ALA A 106 -8.15 -1.90 -11.39
N ARG A 107 -8.54 -2.62 -12.44
CA ARG A 107 -9.67 -2.27 -13.33
C ARG A 107 -10.96 -2.08 -12.53
N ARG A 108 -11.26 -3.01 -11.62
CA ARG A 108 -12.47 -2.94 -10.78
C ARG A 108 -12.47 -1.69 -9.90
N LEU A 109 -11.35 -1.41 -9.23
CA LEU A 109 -11.22 -0.23 -8.35
C LEU A 109 -11.34 1.08 -9.13
N VAL A 110 -10.75 1.16 -10.33
CA VAL A 110 -10.86 2.34 -11.20
C VAL A 110 -12.32 2.58 -11.60
N ILE A 111 -13.05 1.53 -11.99
CA ILE A 111 -14.47 1.65 -12.36
C ILE A 111 -15.30 2.09 -11.17
N GLU A 112 -15.10 1.48 -10.00
CA GLU A 112 -15.83 1.81 -8.77
C GLU A 112 -15.65 3.29 -8.39
N ARG A 113 -14.41 3.78 -8.42
CA ARG A 113 -14.08 5.19 -8.15
C ARG A 113 -14.68 6.14 -9.17
N LEU A 114 -14.65 5.77 -10.44
CA LEU A 114 -15.20 6.59 -11.52
C LEU A 114 -16.72 6.73 -11.38
N VAL A 115 -17.43 5.63 -11.07
CA VAL A 115 -18.87 5.67 -10.78
C VAL A 115 -19.16 6.57 -9.57
N HIS A 116 -18.43 6.40 -8.47
CA HIS A 116 -18.61 7.21 -7.27
C HIS A 116 -18.35 8.72 -7.52
N SER A 117 -17.41 9.06 -8.41
CA SER A 117 -17.15 10.46 -8.77
C SER A 117 -18.28 11.09 -9.60
N LEU A 118 -18.94 10.31 -10.47
CA LEU A 118 -20.07 10.79 -11.27
C LEU A 118 -21.31 11.03 -10.40
N ASP A 119 -21.57 10.13 -9.45
CA ASP A 119 -22.69 10.27 -8.51
C ASP A 119 -22.53 11.53 -7.61
N GLN A 120 -21.29 11.88 -7.25
CA GLN A 120 -21.00 13.11 -6.50
C GLN A 120 -21.24 14.38 -7.33
N GLU A 121 -20.88 14.39 -8.62
CA GLU A 121 -21.13 15.54 -9.50
C GLU A 121 -22.63 15.75 -9.81
N GLU A 122 -23.44 14.70 -9.82
CA GLU A 122 -24.90 14.83 -9.93
C GLU A 122 -25.54 15.36 -8.64
N GLY A 123 -25.01 14.96 -7.47
CA GLY A 123 -25.45 15.46 -6.16
C GLY A 123 -25.20 16.96 -5.97
N ASP A 124 -24.02 17.45 -6.37
CA ASP A 124 -23.61 18.85 -6.23
C ASP A 124 -24.30 19.79 -7.25
N ARG A 125 -24.87 19.23 -8.33
CA ARG A 125 -25.69 19.97 -9.31
C ARG A 125 -27.15 20.12 -8.90
N LEU A 126 -27.61 19.40 -7.88
CA LEU A 126 -29.00 19.40 -7.44
C LEU A 126 -29.25 20.25 -6.18
N GLU A 127 -28.23 20.92 -5.62
CA GLU A 127 -28.48 21.98 -4.65
C GLU A 127 -29.07 23.21 -5.38
N PRO A 128 -30.34 23.59 -5.12
CA PRO A 128 -30.94 24.72 -5.78
C PRO A 128 -30.30 26.00 -5.25
N ASN A 129 -29.93 26.91 -6.15
CA ASN A 129 -29.67 28.31 -5.82
C ASN A 129 -30.97 28.95 -5.31
N ASP A 130 -31.30 28.73 -4.04
CA ASP A 130 -32.32 29.46 -3.31
C ASP A 130 -31.76 30.83 -2.92
N ASP A 131 -31.53 31.70 -3.90
CA ASP A 131 -31.25 33.13 -3.67
C ASP A 131 -31.72 33.94 -4.89
N ASN A 132 -33.04 34.16 -5.00
CA ASN A 132 -33.60 35.43 -5.47
C ASN A 132 -35.13 35.51 -5.32
N THR A 133 -35.60 35.61 -4.08
CA THR A 133 -36.82 36.36 -3.77
C THR A 133 -36.64 37.07 -2.43
N CYS A 134 -36.09 38.29 -2.48
CA CYS A 134 -36.36 39.26 -1.41
C CYS A 134 -36.48 40.68 -1.99
N SER A 135 -37.74 41.14 -1.98
CA SER A 135 -38.24 42.52 -1.88
C SER A 135 -37.93 43.56 -2.97
#